data_AF-A0AAN8APH9-F1
#
_entry.id   AF-A0AAN8APH9-F1
#
_cell.length_a   1.000
_cell.length_b   1.000
_cell.length_c   1.000
_cell.angle_alpha   90.00
_cell.angle_beta   90.00
_cell.angle_gamma   90.00
#
_symmetry.space_group_name_H-M   'P 1'
#
loop_
_entity.id
_entity.type
_entity.pdbx_description
1 polymer ?
#
loop_
_entity_poly.entity_id
_entity_poly.type
_entity_poly.pdbx_seq_one_letter_code
_entity_poly.pdbx_strand_id
1 'polypeptide(L)'
;MMKNCEYQQIDPRALSVSPLSAQSHAEKTVQRCRRKWEVFPGKNRFFCDGRIILASQSGVLPLTLGLIVVTCGLFFAFDCPFLVKHLTVFIPVIGGTLFVFVVFSLLRTSFTDPGILPRATPDEAADIEKQIDTSGSSTYRPPPRTKEILINQQVVKLKYCFTCKMFRPPRTSHCSLCDNCVERFDHHCPWVGNCVGKRNYRFFYSFIISLSFLTSFIFGCVITHITLRSQEGKSLVQSIQESPARYPYYTSIHIIC
;
A
#
# COMPACT_ATOMS: atom_id res chain seq x y z
N MET A 1 14.11 4.97 4.72
CA MET A 1 15.17 5.39 3.80
C MET A 1 16.10 4.19 3.64
N MET A 2 16.02 3.48 2.51
CA MET A 2 16.85 2.29 2.26
C MET A 2 18.30 2.76 2.04
N LYS A 3 19.23 2.29 2.89
CA LYS A 3 20.65 2.59 2.73
C LYS A 3 21.21 1.87 1.49
N ASN A 4 21.91 2.63 0.66
CA ASN A 4 22.65 2.14 -0.50
C ASN A 4 23.67 1.10 -0.03
N CYS A 5 23.55 -0.12 -0.52
CA CYS A 5 24.62 -1.10 -0.42
C CYS A 5 24.59 -1.83 -1.76
N GLU A 6 25.64 -1.61 -2.55
CA GLU A 6 25.83 -2.14 -3.90
C GLU A 6 25.98 -3.66 -3.83
N TYR A 7 25.30 -4.39 -4.71
CA TYR A 7 25.50 -5.84 -4.84
C TYR A 7 26.28 -6.08 -6.13
N GLN A 8 27.57 -6.39 -6.00
CA GLN A 8 28.40 -6.91 -7.08
C GLN A 8 28.15 -8.41 -7.18
N GLN A 9 27.61 -8.87 -8.30
CA GLN A 9 27.53 -10.29 -8.61
C GLN A 9 28.91 -10.74 -9.13
N ILE A 10 29.61 -11.56 -8.36
CA ILE A 10 30.85 -12.22 -8.82
C ILE A 10 30.45 -13.40 -9.70
N ASP A 11 30.95 -13.43 -10.93
CA ASP A 11 30.72 -14.52 -11.90
C ASP A 11 31.53 -15.77 -11.50
N PRO A 12 30.89 -16.94 -11.24
CA PRO A 12 31.59 -18.18 -10.89
C PRO A 12 32.48 -18.75 -12.00
N ARG A 13 32.44 -18.22 -13.23
CA ARG A 13 33.25 -18.71 -14.36
C ARG A 13 34.67 -18.17 -14.42
N ALA A 14 35.09 -17.32 -13.48
CA ALA A 14 36.44 -16.76 -13.44
C ALA A 14 37.52 -17.69 -12.85
N LEU A 15 37.16 -18.91 -12.41
CA LEU A 15 38.10 -19.91 -11.88
C LEU A 15 38.33 -21.08 -12.84
N SER A 16 38.78 -20.78 -14.05
CA SER A 16 39.55 -21.72 -14.83
C SER A 16 40.35 -20.95 -15.86
N VAL A 17 41.67 -21.09 -15.84
CA VAL A 17 42.60 -21.18 -17.00
C VAL A 17 44.02 -20.83 -16.53
N SER A 18 44.93 -21.81 -16.61
CA SER A 18 46.38 -21.62 -16.58
C SER A 18 46.85 -20.98 -17.90
N PRO A 19 48.01 -20.29 -17.94
CA PRO A 19 48.25 -19.22 -18.90
C PRO A 19 48.85 -19.74 -20.21
N LEU A 20 48.37 -19.24 -21.35
CA LEU A 20 49.24 -18.90 -22.49
C LEU A 20 48.51 -18.02 -23.52
N SER A 21 49.17 -16.91 -23.87
CA SER A 21 49.10 -16.09 -25.09
C SER A 21 47.73 -15.78 -25.74
N ALA A 22 47.36 -14.50 -25.72
CA ALA A 22 47.22 -13.66 -26.92
C ALA A 22 46.34 -12.44 -26.60
N GLN A 23 46.85 -11.25 -26.93
CA GLN A 23 46.16 -9.98 -26.80
C GLN A 23 44.85 -9.97 -27.62
N SER A 24 43.73 -9.65 -26.98
CA SER A 24 42.56 -9.10 -27.65
C SER A 24 41.95 -8.01 -26.77
N HIS A 25 41.48 -6.96 -27.43
CA HIS A 25 41.01 -5.71 -26.85
C HIS A 25 40.02 -5.94 -25.69
N ALA A 26 40.40 -5.48 -24.50
CA ALA A 26 39.51 -5.41 -23.35
C ALA A 26 38.51 -4.26 -23.57
N GLU A 27 37.40 -4.54 -24.25
CA GLU A 27 36.16 -3.78 -24.03
C GLU A 27 35.72 -4.04 -22.58
N LYS A 28 36.10 -3.12 -21.69
CA LYS A 28 35.44 -2.98 -20.39
C LYS A 28 34.02 -2.51 -20.65
N THR A 29 33.10 -3.43 -20.92
CA THR A 29 31.66 -3.17 -20.81
C THR A 29 31.43 -2.70 -19.38
N VAL A 30 31.20 -1.40 -19.18
CA VAL A 30 30.83 -0.83 -17.89
C VAL A 30 29.53 -1.51 -17.48
N GLN A 31 29.62 -2.51 -16.62
CA GLN A 31 28.47 -3.26 -16.14
C GLN A 31 27.64 -2.29 -15.29
N ARG A 32 26.59 -1.74 -15.88
CA ARG A 32 25.69 -0.79 -15.23
C ARG A 32 25.21 -1.39 -13.91
N CYS A 33 25.59 -0.78 -12.79
CA CYS A 33 25.14 -1.20 -11.47
C CYS A 33 23.61 -1.13 -11.43
N ARG A 34 22.96 -2.28 -11.26
CA ARG A 34 21.49 -2.37 -11.21
C ARG A 34 20.98 -1.89 -9.86
N ARG A 35 19.93 -1.07 -9.87
CA ARG A 35 19.33 -0.54 -8.64
C ARG A 35 18.51 -1.63 -7.96
N LYS A 36 18.46 -1.66 -6.63
CA LYS A 36 17.76 -2.73 -5.86
C LYS A 36 16.29 -2.95 -6.24
N TRP A 37 15.59 -1.91 -6.66
CA TRP A 37 14.19 -2.00 -7.08
C TRP A 37 14.03 -2.62 -8.49
N GLU A 38 15.05 -2.55 -9.35
CA GLU A 38 15.04 -3.16 -10.70
C GLU A 38 15.19 -4.69 -10.62
N VAL A 39 15.86 -5.18 -9.58
CA VAL A 39 16.11 -6.61 -9.32
C VAL A 39 15.28 -7.17 -8.18
N PHE A 40 14.24 -6.44 -7.76
CA PHE A 40 13.42 -6.84 -6.63
C PHE A 40 12.63 -8.12 -6.97
N PRO A 41 12.76 -9.20 -6.19
CA PRO A 41 12.31 -10.52 -6.62
C PRO A 41 10.78 -10.76 -6.45
N GLY A 42 10.05 -9.83 -5.83
CA GLY A 42 8.60 -9.93 -5.62
C GLY A 42 7.76 -9.22 -6.69
N LYS A 43 6.44 -9.35 -6.60
CA LYS A 43 5.48 -8.78 -7.57
C LYS A 43 5.12 -7.31 -7.31
N ASN A 44 5.87 -6.62 -6.45
CA ASN A 44 5.61 -5.21 -6.16
C ASN A 44 6.01 -4.34 -7.36
N ARG A 45 5.22 -3.29 -7.60
CA ARG A 45 5.54 -2.25 -8.58
C ARG A 45 6.21 -1.08 -7.90
N PHE A 46 7.27 -0.58 -8.51
CA PHE A 46 8.05 0.54 -8.01
C PHE A 46 7.87 1.76 -8.91
N PHE A 47 7.62 2.92 -8.31
CA PHE A 47 7.52 4.20 -9.02
C PHE A 47 8.49 5.21 -8.40
N CYS A 48 8.78 6.29 -9.13
CA CYS A 48 9.67 7.38 -8.70
C CYS A 48 11.05 6.88 -8.22
N ASP A 49 11.78 6.16 -9.07
CA ASP A 49 13.09 5.57 -8.74
C ASP A 49 13.09 4.64 -7.51
N GLY A 50 11.96 3.98 -7.22
CA GLY A 50 11.82 3.07 -6.08
C GLY A 50 11.36 3.71 -4.79
N ARG A 51 10.97 4.99 -4.80
CA ARG A 51 10.42 5.69 -3.61
C ARG A 51 9.01 5.24 -3.26
N ILE A 52 8.25 4.79 -4.24
CA ILE A 52 6.86 4.36 -4.09
C ILE A 52 6.80 2.86 -4.37
N ILE A 53 6.19 2.11 -3.47
CA ILE A 53 5.96 0.66 -3.59
C ILE A 53 4.47 0.36 -3.54
N LEU A 54 3.92 -0.28 -4.56
CA LEU A 54 2.55 -0.77 -4.59
C LEU A 54 2.55 -2.29 -4.85
N ALA A 55 1.46 -2.95 -4.49
CA ALA A 55 1.23 -4.32 -4.95
C ALA A 55 0.87 -4.36 -6.44
N SER A 56 1.04 -5.52 -7.08
CA SER A 56 0.63 -5.69 -8.47
C SER A 56 -0.87 -5.48 -8.71
N GLN A 57 -1.72 -5.75 -7.70
CA GLN A 57 -3.18 -5.60 -7.78
C GLN A 57 -3.66 -4.30 -7.13
N SER A 58 -3.05 -3.18 -7.47
CA SER A 58 -3.42 -1.87 -6.94
C SER A 58 -4.57 -1.17 -7.70
N GLY A 59 -5.29 -1.89 -8.58
CA GLY A 59 -6.34 -1.30 -9.41
C GLY A 59 -7.54 -0.76 -8.64
N VAL A 60 -7.74 -1.20 -7.39
CA VAL A 60 -8.84 -0.74 -6.53
C VAL A 60 -8.48 0.54 -5.76
N LEU A 61 -7.19 0.87 -5.61
CA LEU A 61 -6.74 2.09 -4.91
C LEU A 61 -7.26 3.38 -5.58
N PRO A 62 -7.21 3.54 -6.92
CA PRO A 62 -7.84 4.68 -7.59
C PRO A 62 -9.34 4.80 -7.32
N LEU A 63 -10.05 3.68 -7.18
CA LEU A 63 -11.47 3.68 -6.82
C LEU A 63 -11.68 4.24 -5.40
N THR A 64 -10.91 3.78 -4.41
CA THR A 64 -10.98 4.32 -3.05
C THR A 64 -10.69 5.82 -3.01
N LEU A 65 -9.63 6.26 -3.69
CA LEU A 65 -9.28 7.68 -3.76
C LEU A 65 -10.38 8.48 -4.46
N GLY A 66 -10.92 7.97 -5.57
CA GLY A 66 -12.03 8.58 -6.31
C GLY A 66 -13.28 8.73 -5.46
N LEU A 67 -13.68 7.69 -4.71
CA LEU A 67 -14.82 7.75 -3.81
C LEU A 67 -14.64 8.82 -2.74
N ILE A 68 -13.47 8.91 -2.11
CA ILE A 68 -13.20 9.93 -1.08
C ILE A 68 -13.22 11.34 -1.69
N VAL A 69 -12.56 11.55 -2.83
CA VAL A 69 -12.49 12.86 -3.50
C VAL A 69 -13.87 13.30 -3.99
N VAL A 70 -14.63 12.43 -4.64
CA VAL A 70 -15.96 12.77 -5.17
C VAL A 70 -16.93 13.05 -4.03
N THR A 71 -17.00 12.18 -3.00
CA THR A 71 -17.94 12.40 -1.88
C THR A 71 -17.63 13.69 -1.13
N CYS A 72 -16.35 13.97 -0.84
CA CYS A 72 -15.96 15.23 -0.23
C CYS A 72 -16.19 16.43 -1.16
N GLY A 73 -15.89 16.30 -2.46
CA GLY A 73 -16.10 17.34 -3.45
C GLY A 73 -17.56 17.75 -3.58
N LEU A 74 -18.48 16.78 -3.61
CA LEU A 74 -19.93 17.04 -3.59
C LEU A 74 -20.35 17.76 -2.30
N PHE A 75 -19.86 17.32 -1.15
CA PHE A 75 -20.12 17.97 0.14
C PHE A 75 -19.66 19.44 0.16
N PHE A 76 -18.44 19.73 -0.29
CA PHE A 76 -17.93 21.10 -0.35
C PHE A 76 -18.68 21.97 -1.37
N ALA A 77 -19.14 21.39 -2.48
CA ALA A 77 -19.83 22.13 -3.53
C ALA A 77 -21.28 22.46 -3.18
N PHE A 78 -22.01 21.53 -2.53
CA PHE A 78 -23.45 21.65 -2.33
C PHE A 78 -23.86 21.96 -0.89
N ASP A 79 -23.26 21.31 0.11
CA ASP A 79 -23.65 21.46 1.51
C ASP A 79 -22.94 22.63 2.18
N CYS A 80 -21.63 22.78 1.99
CA CYS A 80 -20.85 23.82 2.65
C CYS A 80 -21.35 25.26 2.37
N PRO A 81 -21.70 25.68 1.14
CA PRO A 81 -22.16 27.05 0.90
C PRO A 81 -23.44 27.40 1.67
N PHE A 82 -24.33 26.42 1.86
CA PHE A 82 -25.52 26.58 2.69
C PHE A 82 -25.14 26.63 4.18
N LEU A 83 -24.41 25.63 4.67
CA LEU A 83 -24.05 25.52 6.09
C LEU A 83 -23.19 26.70 6.58
N VAL A 84 -22.36 27.30 5.73
CA VAL A 84 -21.59 28.50 6.09
C VAL A 84 -22.49 29.71 6.33
N LYS A 85 -23.55 29.87 5.52
CA LYS A 85 -24.51 30.98 5.66
C LYS A 85 -25.42 30.82 6.88
N HIS A 86 -25.80 29.59 7.21
CA HIS A 86 -26.80 29.31 8.24
C HIS A 86 -26.23 28.83 9.60
N LEU A 87 -24.98 28.38 9.65
CA LEU A 87 -24.35 27.86 10.88
C LEU A 87 -23.01 28.52 11.19
N THR A 88 -21.96 28.18 10.43
CA THR A 88 -20.60 28.66 10.73
C THR A 88 -19.62 28.45 9.58
N VAL A 89 -18.67 29.39 9.46
CA VAL A 89 -17.54 29.33 8.52
C VAL A 89 -16.52 28.24 8.86
N PHE A 90 -16.54 27.69 10.08
CA PHE A 90 -15.57 26.67 10.50
C PHE A 90 -15.83 25.27 9.91
N ILE A 91 -17.04 24.99 9.42
CA ILE A 91 -17.41 23.69 8.84
C ILE A 91 -16.47 23.28 7.68
N PRO A 92 -16.26 24.11 6.63
CA PRO A 92 -15.35 23.75 5.56
C PRO A 92 -13.88 23.62 6.00
N VAL A 93 -13.45 24.38 7.02
CA VAL A 93 -12.08 24.29 7.56
C VAL A 93 -11.85 22.94 8.24
N ILE A 94 -12.79 22.51 9.10
CA ILE A 94 -12.74 21.21 9.78
C ILE A 94 -12.80 20.08 8.74
N GLY A 95 -13.78 20.13 7.84
CA GLY A 95 -13.94 19.14 6.78
C GLY A 95 -12.70 19.03 5.90
N GLY A 96 -12.11 20.16 5.50
CA GLY A 96 -10.92 20.21 4.65
C GLY A 96 -9.69 19.63 5.34
N THR A 97 -9.52 19.93 6.63
CA THR A 97 -8.43 19.36 7.44
C THR A 97 -8.56 17.85 7.57
N LEU A 98 -9.76 17.34 7.86
CA LEU A 98 -10.02 15.90 7.93
C LEU A 98 -9.79 15.22 6.58
N PHE A 99 -10.27 15.80 5.48
CA PHE A 99 -10.05 15.29 4.12
C PHE A 99 -8.56 15.15 3.79
N VAL A 100 -7.77 16.21 4.01
CA VAL A 100 -6.33 16.19 3.75
C VAL A 100 -5.63 15.12 4.61
N PHE A 101 -6.01 15.00 5.88
CA PHE A 101 -5.44 14.00 6.78
C PHE A 101 -5.79 12.55 6.37
N VAL A 102 -7.02 12.32 5.92
CA VAL A 102 -7.47 11.01 5.39
C VAL A 102 -6.69 10.64 4.14
N VAL A 103 -6.59 11.55 3.17
CA VAL A 103 -5.85 11.30 1.92
C VAL A 103 -4.38 11.06 2.23
N PHE A 104 -3.76 11.86 3.09
CA PHE A 104 -2.38 11.66 3.51
C PHE A 104 -2.17 10.28 4.15
N SER A 105 -3.04 9.88 5.09
CA SER A 105 -2.95 8.59 5.78
C SER A 105 -3.15 7.40 4.83
N LEU A 106 -4.07 7.53 3.86
CA LEU A 106 -4.26 6.54 2.80
C LEU A 106 -2.99 6.39 1.96
N LEU A 107 -2.45 7.49 1.41
CA LEU A 107 -1.26 7.46 0.56
C LEU A 107 -0.04 6.92 1.33
N ARG A 108 0.12 7.28 2.60
CA ARG A 108 1.17 6.73 3.46
C ARG A 108 0.99 5.23 3.66
N THR A 109 -0.23 4.73 3.82
CA THR A 109 -0.49 3.29 3.92
C THR A 109 -0.15 2.57 2.63
N SER A 110 -0.61 3.12 1.51
CA SER A 110 -0.47 2.57 0.16
C SER A 110 0.98 2.50 -0.30
N PHE A 111 1.76 3.56 -0.10
CA PHE A 111 3.08 3.72 -0.71
C PHE A 111 4.25 3.40 0.24
N THR A 112 3.96 3.04 1.49
CA THR A 112 4.99 2.61 2.44
C THR A 112 5.22 1.11 2.32
N ASP A 113 6.49 0.70 2.36
CA ASP A 113 6.85 -0.72 2.47
C ASP A 113 6.23 -1.32 3.76
N PRO A 114 5.38 -2.34 3.65
CA PRO A 114 4.60 -2.87 4.78
C PRO A 114 5.45 -3.59 5.82
N GLY A 115 6.70 -3.94 5.50
CA GLY A 115 7.47 -4.86 6.32
C GLY A 115 8.10 -5.99 5.52
N ILE A 116 8.38 -5.81 4.23
CA ILE A 116 8.93 -6.89 3.40
C ILE A 116 10.29 -7.31 3.95
N LEU A 117 10.45 -8.61 4.17
CA LEU A 117 11.71 -9.24 4.55
C LEU A 117 12.51 -9.62 3.30
N PRO A 118 13.85 -9.45 3.32
CA PRO A 118 14.68 -9.90 2.21
C PRO A 118 14.58 -11.42 2.06
N ARG A 119 14.62 -11.90 0.80
CA ARG A 119 14.75 -13.34 0.51
C ARG A 119 16.16 -13.79 0.91
N ALA A 120 16.30 -15.05 1.28
CA ALA A 120 17.62 -15.63 1.56
C ALA A 120 18.51 -15.54 0.32
N THR A 121 19.81 -15.29 0.54
CA THR A 121 20.79 -15.37 -0.55
C THR A 121 20.87 -16.81 -1.08
N PRO A 122 21.39 -17.06 -2.29
CA PRO A 122 21.57 -18.42 -2.81
C PRO A 122 22.36 -19.32 -1.86
N ASP A 123 23.42 -18.77 -1.25
CA ASP A 123 24.26 -19.51 -0.29
C ASP A 123 23.51 -19.80 1.01
N GLU A 124 22.81 -18.80 1.57
CA GLU A 124 21.96 -18.99 2.76
C GLU A 124 20.84 -20.01 2.50
N ALA A 125 20.22 -19.97 1.32
CA ALA A 125 19.19 -20.91 0.93
C ALA A 125 19.74 -22.34 0.80
N ALA A 126 20.92 -22.51 0.19
CA ALA A 126 21.58 -23.81 0.07
C ALA A 126 21.96 -24.38 1.45
N ASP A 127 22.47 -23.55 2.36
CA ASP A 127 22.80 -23.95 3.73
C ASP A 127 21.55 -24.35 4.52
N ILE A 128 20.46 -23.59 4.39
CA ILE A 128 19.17 -23.92 5.02
C ILE A 128 18.61 -25.24 4.48
N GLU A 129 18.67 -25.46 3.16
CA GLU A 129 18.18 -26.70 2.53
C GLU A 129 19.03 -27.91 2.98
N LYS A 130 20.35 -27.78 3.01
CA LYS A 130 21.26 -28.81 3.53
C LYS A 130 20.96 -29.16 4.99
N GLN A 131 20.71 -28.16 5.84
CA GLN A 131 20.33 -28.38 7.25
C GLN A 131 19.00 -29.13 7.38
N ILE A 132 18.02 -28.79 6.53
CA ILE A 132 16.72 -29.47 6.49
C ILE A 132 16.88 -30.94 6.10
N ASP A 133 17.69 -31.22 5.08
CA ASP A 133 17.89 -32.58 4.57
C ASP A 133 18.67 -33.46 5.58
N THR A 134 19.65 -32.88 6.27
CA THR A 134 20.42 -33.58 7.32
C THR A 134 19.58 -33.91 8.55
N SER A 135 18.53 -33.12 8.83
CA SER A 135 17.65 -33.31 9.99
C SER A 135 16.55 -34.36 9.75
N GLY A 136 16.44 -34.92 8.54
CA GLY A 136 15.50 -35.99 8.21
C GLY A 136 16.02 -37.37 8.63
N SER A 137 15.29 -38.03 9.54
CA SER A 137 15.45 -39.47 9.77
C SER A 137 15.23 -40.24 8.46
N SER A 138 15.99 -41.32 8.24
CA SER A 138 15.99 -42.27 7.10
C SER A 138 14.67 -43.02 6.89
N THR A 139 13.54 -42.34 7.04
CA THR A 139 12.20 -42.85 6.74
C THR A 139 11.62 -41.99 5.62
N TYR A 140 10.85 -42.60 4.73
CA TYR A 140 10.29 -42.02 3.49
C TYR A 140 9.40 -40.76 3.68
N ARG A 141 9.31 -40.20 4.90
CA ARG A 141 8.58 -38.97 5.17
C ARG A 141 9.52 -37.77 5.04
N PRO A 142 9.22 -36.79 4.17
CA PRO A 142 10.03 -35.58 4.08
C PRO A 142 10.10 -34.88 5.45
N PRO A 143 11.28 -34.40 5.88
CA PRO A 143 11.46 -33.81 7.20
C PRO A 143 10.49 -32.63 7.41
N PRO A 144 9.91 -32.47 8.61
CA PRO A 144 9.08 -31.31 8.91
C PRO A 144 9.94 -30.06 8.78
N ARG A 145 9.66 -29.22 7.77
CA ARG A 145 10.42 -27.98 7.48
C ARG A 145 10.08 -26.86 8.46
N THR A 146 10.30 -27.14 9.72
CA THR A 146 10.01 -26.28 10.86
C THR A 146 11.22 -26.23 11.77
N LYS A 147 11.62 -25.02 12.18
CA LYS A 147 12.76 -24.80 13.07
C LYS A 147 12.26 -24.33 14.42
N GLU A 148 12.66 -25.00 15.48
CA GLU A 148 12.33 -24.59 16.84
C GLU A 148 13.41 -23.65 17.37
N ILE A 149 12.99 -22.52 17.92
CA ILE A 149 13.88 -21.55 18.55
C ILE A 149 13.34 -21.19 19.94
N LEU A 150 14.23 -20.99 20.92
CA LEU A 150 13.83 -20.47 22.23
C LEU A 150 13.81 -18.95 22.17
N ILE A 151 12.66 -18.35 22.47
CA ILE A 151 12.48 -16.92 22.67
C ILE A 151 11.93 -16.73 24.08
N ASN A 152 12.64 -16.03 24.96
CA ASN A 152 12.22 -15.82 26.36
C ASN A 152 11.83 -17.14 27.07
N GLN A 153 12.65 -18.20 26.91
CA GLN A 153 12.40 -19.54 27.47
C GLN A 153 11.15 -20.27 26.93
N GLN A 154 10.49 -19.72 25.91
CA GLN A 154 9.39 -20.37 25.21
C GLN A 154 9.87 -20.92 23.86
N VAL A 155 9.55 -22.19 23.58
CA VAL A 155 9.86 -22.82 22.29
C VAL A 155 8.86 -22.32 21.25
N VAL A 156 9.36 -21.63 20.22
CA VAL A 156 8.58 -21.13 19.09
C VAL A 156 8.96 -21.88 17.83
N LYS A 157 7.96 -22.48 17.18
CA LYS A 157 8.11 -23.23 15.93
C LYS A 157 8.00 -22.30 14.72
N LEU A 158 9.11 -22.09 14.03
CA LEU A 158 9.18 -21.32 12.78
C LEU A 158 8.78 -22.19 11.61
N LYS A 159 8.06 -21.60 10.64
CA LYS A 159 7.66 -22.28 9.40
C LYS A 159 8.53 -21.82 8.23
N TYR A 160 9.03 -22.76 7.44
CA TYR A 160 9.75 -22.43 6.21
C TYR A 160 8.84 -21.78 5.15
N CYS A 161 9.40 -20.90 4.32
CA CYS A 161 8.77 -20.34 3.13
C CYS A 161 9.54 -20.77 1.89
N PHE A 162 8.89 -21.51 0.98
CA PHE A 162 9.51 -22.03 -0.22
C PHE A 162 9.88 -20.96 -1.25
N THR A 163 9.09 -19.90 -1.31
CA THR A 163 9.31 -18.82 -2.29
C THR A 163 10.43 -17.89 -1.88
N CYS A 164 10.50 -17.53 -0.60
CA CYS A 164 11.53 -16.63 -0.07
C CYS A 164 12.76 -17.36 0.48
N LYS A 165 12.73 -18.71 0.48
CA LYS A 165 13.81 -19.61 0.91
C LYS A 165 14.35 -19.31 2.32
N MET A 166 13.45 -18.96 3.23
CA MET A 166 13.80 -18.57 4.59
C MET A 166 12.85 -19.16 5.63
N PHE A 167 13.33 -19.37 6.86
CA PHE A 167 12.45 -19.60 8.00
C PHE A 167 11.78 -18.28 8.40
N ARG A 168 10.45 -18.27 8.41
CA ARG A 168 9.67 -17.07 8.73
C ARG A 168 9.83 -16.73 10.21
N PRO A 169 10.31 -15.51 10.56
CA PRO A 169 10.29 -15.04 11.94
C PRO A 169 8.87 -15.06 12.53
N PRO A 170 8.74 -15.03 13.87
CA PRO A 170 7.43 -14.98 14.51
C PRO A 170 6.54 -13.86 13.93
N ARG A 171 5.26 -14.16 13.75
CA ARG A 171 4.25 -13.26 13.15
C ARG A 171 4.54 -12.83 11.70
N THR A 172 5.41 -13.52 10.97
CA THR A 172 5.63 -13.30 9.53
C THR A 172 4.81 -14.26 8.69
N SER A 173 4.16 -13.73 7.66
CA SER A 173 3.43 -14.53 6.68
C SER A 173 3.82 -14.15 5.26
N HIS A 174 3.74 -15.12 4.36
CA HIS A 174 3.97 -14.90 2.93
C HIS A 174 2.65 -14.49 2.27
N CYS A 175 2.65 -13.36 1.57
CA CYS A 175 1.53 -12.94 0.74
C CYS A 175 1.79 -13.37 -0.70
N SER A 176 0.97 -14.29 -1.23
CA SER A 176 1.10 -14.81 -2.60
C SER A 176 0.81 -13.76 -3.69
N LEU A 177 0.00 -12.74 -3.36
CA LEU A 177 -0.34 -11.64 -4.27
C LEU A 177 0.86 -10.69 -4.49
N CYS A 178 1.55 -10.33 -3.41
CA CYS A 178 2.75 -9.50 -3.48
C CYS A 178 4.03 -10.33 -3.71
N ASP A 179 3.95 -11.64 -3.54
CA ASP A 179 5.06 -12.59 -3.60
C ASP A 179 6.21 -12.26 -2.63
N ASN A 180 5.84 -11.93 -1.39
CA ASN A 180 6.77 -11.47 -0.36
C ASN A 180 6.37 -11.94 1.03
N CYS A 181 7.38 -12.26 1.86
CA CYS A 181 7.21 -12.39 3.31
C CYS A 181 7.13 -11.01 3.95
N VAL A 182 6.08 -10.75 4.73
CA VAL A 182 5.85 -9.47 5.41
C VAL A 182 5.90 -9.67 6.92
N GLU A 183 6.69 -8.86 7.60
CA GLU A 183 6.83 -8.87 9.06
C GLU A 183 5.56 -8.33 9.74
N ARG A 184 5.08 -9.04 10.77
CA ARG A 184 3.79 -8.78 11.44
C ARG A 184 2.67 -8.57 10.40
N PHE A 185 2.62 -9.47 9.43
CA PHE A 185 1.61 -9.44 8.38
C PHE A 185 0.22 -9.48 9.01
N ASP A 186 -0.62 -8.55 8.61
CA ASP A 186 -2.03 -8.51 8.99
C ASP A 186 -2.87 -9.05 7.84
N HIS A 187 -2.93 -8.32 6.72
CA HIS A 187 -3.64 -8.75 5.52
C HIS A 187 -3.11 -8.07 4.25
N HIS A 188 -3.57 -8.55 3.10
CA HIS A 188 -3.44 -7.83 1.84
C HIS A 188 -4.73 -7.04 1.61
N CYS A 189 -4.63 -5.72 1.41
CA CYS A 189 -5.79 -4.86 1.24
C CYS A 189 -5.83 -4.29 -0.18
N PRO A 190 -6.80 -4.71 -1.01
CA PRO A 190 -6.97 -4.17 -2.35
C PRO A 190 -7.26 -2.67 -2.35
N TRP A 191 -8.04 -2.19 -1.37
CA TRP A 191 -8.46 -0.78 -1.26
C TRP A 191 -7.29 0.18 -1.04
N VAL A 192 -6.26 -0.24 -0.31
CA VAL A 192 -5.02 0.54 -0.18
C VAL A 192 -3.98 0.16 -1.24
N GLY A 193 -4.24 -0.88 -2.04
CA GLY A 193 -3.33 -1.36 -3.08
C GLY A 193 -2.00 -1.92 -2.56
N ASN A 194 -1.96 -2.41 -1.31
CA ASN A 194 -0.74 -2.91 -0.68
C ASN A 194 -1.05 -3.90 0.47
N CYS A 195 -0.04 -4.63 0.94
CA CYS A 195 -0.14 -5.34 2.21
C CYS A 195 -0.18 -4.36 3.39
N VAL A 196 -0.81 -4.78 4.48
CA VAL A 196 -0.74 -4.14 5.78
C VAL A 196 0.13 -5.00 6.68
N GLY A 197 1.19 -4.42 7.23
CA GLY A 197 2.15 -5.09 8.08
C GLY A 197 2.83 -4.12 9.03
N LYS A 198 3.89 -4.56 9.72
CA LYS A 198 4.54 -3.81 10.80
C LYS A 198 4.81 -2.34 10.49
N ARG A 199 5.28 -2.03 9.27
CA ARG A 199 5.83 -0.70 8.94
C ARG A 199 4.78 0.30 8.45
N ASN A 200 3.62 -0.16 7.99
CA ASN A 200 2.51 0.71 7.57
C ASN A 200 1.23 0.58 8.41
N TYR A 201 1.17 -0.36 9.37
CA TYR A 201 0.01 -0.59 10.25
C TYR A 201 -0.49 0.68 10.94
N ARG A 202 0.42 1.54 11.42
CA ARG A 202 0.02 2.80 12.08
C ARG A 202 -0.74 3.74 11.15
N PHE A 203 -0.32 3.82 9.88
CA PHE A 203 -0.96 4.69 8.89
C PHE A 203 -2.30 4.12 8.47
N PHE A 204 -2.39 2.79 8.34
CA PHE A 204 -3.65 2.10 8.07
C PHE A 204 -4.67 2.38 9.18
N TYR A 205 -4.25 2.24 10.44
CA TYR A 205 -5.11 2.53 11.58
C TYR A 205 -5.55 4.00 11.64
N SER A 206 -4.62 4.95 11.45
CA SER A 206 -4.96 6.38 11.36
C SER A 206 -5.91 6.68 10.21
N PHE A 207 -5.73 6.03 9.05
CA PHE A 207 -6.64 6.14 7.91
C PHE A 207 -8.05 5.68 8.24
N ILE A 208 -8.22 4.49 8.84
CA ILE A 208 -9.55 3.98 9.21
C ILE A 208 -10.25 4.92 10.19
N ILE A 209 -9.57 5.35 11.26
CA ILE A 209 -10.14 6.24 12.26
C ILE A 209 -10.53 7.58 11.66
N SER A 210 -9.63 8.21 10.91
CA SER A 210 -9.91 9.52 10.32
C SER A 210 -10.99 9.46 9.25
N LEU A 211 -11.04 8.39 8.47
CA LEU A 211 -12.11 8.16 7.49
C LEU A 211 -13.46 8.01 8.18
N SER A 212 -13.53 7.28 9.30
CA SER A 212 -14.75 7.19 10.12
C SER A 212 -15.18 8.57 10.62
N PHE A 213 -14.27 9.36 11.19
CA PHE A 213 -14.60 10.72 11.64
C PHE A 213 -15.06 11.63 10.50
N LEU A 214 -14.38 11.62 9.35
CA LEU A 214 -14.77 12.39 8.18
C LEU A 214 -16.17 11.99 7.69
N THR A 215 -16.46 10.69 7.65
CA THR A 215 -17.75 10.16 7.19
C THR A 215 -18.88 10.55 8.15
N SER A 216 -18.67 10.39 9.47
CA SER A 216 -19.64 10.82 10.48
C SER A 216 -19.86 12.34 10.47
N PHE A 217 -18.79 13.12 10.26
CA PHE A 217 -18.88 14.58 10.15
C PHE A 217 -19.70 15.02 8.93
N ILE A 218 -19.40 14.49 7.75
CA ILE A 218 -20.17 14.77 6.52
C ILE A 218 -21.63 14.36 6.71
N PHE A 219 -21.87 13.15 7.22
CA PHE A 219 -23.24 12.67 7.47
C PHE A 219 -24.02 13.61 8.40
N GLY A 220 -23.43 14.02 9.53
CA GLY A 220 -24.06 14.97 10.44
C GLY A 220 -24.35 16.33 9.79
N CYS A 221 -23.42 16.83 8.98
CA CYS A 221 -23.61 18.09 8.24
C CYS A 221 -24.76 17.98 7.21
N VAL A 222 -24.83 16.88 6.47
CA VAL A 222 -25.91 16.63 5.49
C VAL A 222 -27.26 16.53 6.18
N ILE A 223 -27.36 15.81 7.30
CA ILE A 223 -28.60 15.76 8.09
C ILE A 223 -29.00 17.16 8.56
N THR A 224 -28.06 17.94 9.08
CA THR A 224 -28.31 19.31 9.53
C THR A 224 -28.79 20.20 8.39
N HIS A 225 -28.17 20.12 7.20
CA HIS A 225 -28.59 20.84 6.00
C HIS A 225 -30.05 20.50 5.64
N ILE A 226 -30.40 19.21 5.60
CA ILE A 226 -31.76 18.75 5.29
C ILE A 226 -32.76 19.24 6.34
N THR A 227 -32.43 19.16 7.63
CA THR A 227 -33.33 19.61 8.71
C THR A 227 -33.58 21.12 8.64
N LEU A 228 -32.55 21.93 8.42
CA LEU A 228 -32.70 23.38 8.27
C LEU A 228 -33.56 23.74 7.04
N ARG A 229 -33.32 23.08 5.90
CA ARG A 229 -34.15 23.24 4.70
C ARG A 229 -35.61 22.84 4.90
N SER A 230 -35.85 21.79 5.69
CA SER A 230 -37.21 21.34 6.01
C SER A 230 -37.97 22.32 6.91
N GLN A 231 -37.26 23.08 7.75
CA GLN A 231 -37.87 24.10 8.63
C GLN A 231 -38.17 25.41 7.88
N GLU A 232 -37.45 25.71 6.80
CA GLU A 232 -37.66 26.90 5.95
C GLU A 232 -38.86 26.79 4.99
N GLY A 233 -39.67 25.72 5.07
CA GLY A 233 -41.06 25.76 4.58
C GLY A 233 -41.27 25.71 3.05
N LYS A 234 -40.43 24.99 2.30
CA LYS A 234 -40.79 24.55 0.93
C LYS A 234 -41.05 23.04 0.92
N SER A 235 -42.18 22.62 0.36
CA SER A 235 -42.52 21.20 0.13
C SER A 235 -41.33 20.44 -0.47
N LEU A 236 -41.10 19.19 -0.04
CA LEU A 236 -40.04 18.31 -0.55
C LEU A 236 -40.01 18.30 -2.09
N VAL A 237 -41.18 18.39 -2.73
CA VAL A 237 -41.37 18.44 -4.19
C VAL A 237 -40.79 19.71 -4.81
N GLN A 238 -40.92 20.85 -4.13
CA GLN A 238 -40.48 22.16 -4.61
C GLN A 238 -38.95 22.32 -4.52
N SER A 239 -38.33 21.67 -3.52
CA SER A 239 -36.86 21.62 -3.38
C SER A 239 -36.20 20.68 -4.39
N ILE A 240 -36.88 19.60 -4.80
CA ILE A 240 -36.44 18.71 -5.89
C ILE A 240 -36.58 19.41 -7.25
N GLN A 241 -37.60 20.25 -7.44
CA GLN A 241 -37.76 21.08 -8.66
C GLN A 241 -36.68 22.16 -8.80
N GLU A 242 -36.11 22.67 -7.72
CA GLU A 242 -35.04 23.69 -7.71
C GLU A 242 -33.61 23.09 -7.76
N SER A 243 -33.45 21.77 -7.85
CA SER A 243 -32.12 21.12 -7.85
C SER A 243 -31.31 21.39 -9.15
N PRO A 244 -29.96 21.51 -9.09
CA PRO A 244 -29.13 22.04 -10.18
C PRO A 244 -29.07 21.20 -11.46
N ALA A 245 -29.63 19.99 -11.48
CA ALA A 245 -29.60 19.09 -12.63
C ALA A 245 -30.36 19.62 -13.87
N ARG A 246 -31.06 20.77 -13.76
CA ARG A 246 -31.76 21.44 -14.87
C ARG A 246 -31.08 22.73 -15.36
N TYR A 247 -29.94 23.15 -14.79
CA TYR A 247 -29.31 24.45 -15.08
C TYR A 247 -28.23 24.51 -16.20
N PRO A 248 -28.16 23.66 -17.25
CA PRO A 248 -27.35 24.04 -18.41
C PRO A 248 -28.10 24.79 -19.51
N TYR A 249 -29.44 24.94 -19.48
CA TYR A 249 -30.18 25.38 -20.68
C TYR A 249 -30.95 26.71 -20.61
N TYR A 250 -31.08 27.36 -19.44
CA TYR A 250 -31.97 28.55 -19.33
C TYR A 250 -31.28 29.91 -19.21
N THR A 251 -29.98 29.98 -18.96
CA THR A 251 -29.25 31.25 -18.81
C THR A 251 -28.76 31.88 -20.12
N SER A 252 -29.09 31.31 -21.29
CA SER A 252 -28.69 31.89 -22.60
C SER A 252 -29.81 32.58 -23.39
N ILE A 253 -31.07 32.59 -22.92
CA ILE A 253 -32.20 33.09 -23.75
C ILE A 253 -32.79 34.43 -23.26
N HIS A 254 -32.50 34.90 -22.05
CA HIS A 254 -33.16 36.11 -21.51
C HIS A 254 -32.33 37.41 -21.49
N ILE A 255 -31.23 37.50 -22.26
CA ILE A 255 -30.42 38.73 -22.39
C ILE A 255 -30.59 39.43 -23.76
N ILE A 256 -31.40 38.88 -24.68
CA ILE A 256 -31.69 39.54 -25.96
C ILE A 256 -33.21 39.53 -26.22
N CYS A 257 -33.90 40.56 -25.73
CA CYS A 257 -35.05 41.22 -26.34
C CYS A 257 -35.53 42.34 -25.41
#